data_AF-A0A383AWE8-F1
#
_entry.id   AF-A0A383AWE8-F1
#
_cell.length_a   1.000
_cell.length_b   1.000
_cell.length_c   1.000
_cell.angle_alpha   90.00
_cell.angle_beta   90.00
_cell.angle_gamma   90.00
#
_symmetry.space_group_name_H-M   'P 1'
#
loop_
_entity.id
_entity.type
_entity.pdbx_description
1 polymer ?
#
loop_
_entity_poly.entity_id
_entity_poly.type
_entity_poly.pdbx_seq_one_letter_code
_entity_poly.pdbx_strand_id
1 'polypeptide(L)' 'MVEVEYLISLSKEKKLVDLPLISKNVQNSLRKIYQKFDTISARRIKKIESQTNHDVKAVEIFISEKLKKMNKTNLVPW' A
#
# COMPACT_ATOMS: atom_id res chain seq x y z
N MET A 1 -3.01 -2.20 7.78
CA MET A 1 -3.24 -3.65 7.58
C MET A 1 -4.31 -3.89 6.52
N VAL A 2 -5.53 -3.38 6.72
CA VAL A 2 -6.69 -3.58 5.83
C VAL A 2 -6.38 -3.28 4.36
N GLU A 3 -5.89 -2.07 4.06
CA GLU A 3 -5.46 -1.64 2.71
C GLU A 3 -4.54 -2.64 1.98
N VAL A 4 -3.55 -3.18 2.70
CA VAL A 4 -2.56 -4.09 2.11
C VAL A 4 -3.17 -5.45 1.79
N GLU A 5 -3.97 -6.01 2.69
CA GLU A 5 -4.66 -7.28 2.44
C GLU A 5 -5.79 -7.12 1.41
N TYR A 6 -6.40 -5.93 1.33
CA TYR A 6 -7.35 -5.57 0.29
C TYR A 6 -6.70 -5.58 -1.08
N LEU A 7 -5.53 -4.93 -1.26
CA LEU A 7 -4.77 -4.98 -2.51
C LEU A 7 -4.37 -6.41 -2.92
N ILE A 8 -3.92 -7.22 -1.95
CA ILE A 8 -3.59 -8.64 -2.19
C ILE A 8 -4.84 -9.42 -2.63
N SER A 9 -5.98 -9.17 -2.00
CA SER A 9 -7.25 -9.81 -2.33
C SER A 9 -7.74 -9.40 -3.71
N LEU A 10 -7.71 -8.09 -4.02
CA LEU A 10 -8.04 -7.57 -5.35
C LEU A 10 -7.17 -8.19 -6.44
N SER A 11 -5.88 -8.44 -6.21
CA SER A 11 -5.03 -9.08 -7.22
C SER A 11 -5.43 -10.52 -7.55
N LYS A 12 -6.28 -11.16 -6.74
CA LYS A 12 -6.84 -12.49 -7.04
C LYS A 12 -8.09 -12.42 -7.92
N GLU A 13 -8.70 -11.24 -8.04
CA GLU A 13 -9.87 -11.02 -8.88
C GLU A 13 -9.48 -11.02 -10.35
N LYS A 14 -9.82 -12.10 -11.05
CA LYS A 14 -9.48 -12.31 -12.47
C LYS A 14 -10.08 -11.27 -13.43
N LYS A 15 -11.08 -10.50 -12.97
CA LYS A 15 -11.76 -9.46 -13.76
C LYS A 15 -10.96 -8.16 -13.85
N LEU A 16 -9.94 -7.98 -13.01
CA LEU A 16 -9.11 -6.78 -13.00
C LEU A 16 -7.90 -6.97 -13.91
N VAL A 17 -8.05 -6.61 -15.19
CA VAL A 17 -6.99 -6.74 -16.21
C VAL A 17 -5.75 -5.91 -15.84
N ASP A 18 -5.96 -4.75 -15.21
CA ASP A 18 -4.89 -3.82 -14.84
C ASP A 18 -4.18 -4.17 -13.52
N LEU A 19 -4.64 -5.21 -12.80
CA LEU A 19 -4.03 -5.67 -11.56
C LEU A 19 -3.67 -7.16 -11.66
N PRO A 20 -2.47 -7.51 -12.15
CA PRO A 20 -2.06 -8.90 -12.28
C PRO A 20 -1.91 -9.55 -10.90
N LEU A 21 -2.00 -10.88 -10.87
CA LEU A 21 -1.81 -11.67 -9.65
C LEU A 21 -0.47 -11.34 -8.99
N ILE A 22 -0.53 -10.84 -7.76
CA ILE A 22 0.67 -10.48 -7.01
C ILE A 22 1.34 -11.78 -6.53
N SER A 23 2.60 -11.98 -6.89
CA SER A 23 3.36 -13.17 -6.48
C SER A 23 3.57 -13.22 -4.96
N LYS A 24 3.70 -14.43 -4.41
CA LYS A 24 3.83 -14.66 -2.95
C LYS A 24 5.00 -13.88 -2.32
N ASN A 25 6.11 -13.73 -3.05
CA ASN A 25 7.26 -12.93 -2.60
C ASN A 25 6.92 -11.44 -2.46
N VAL A 26 6.14 -10.91 -3.40
CA VAL A 26 5.68 -9.52 -3.35
C VAL A 26 4.61 -9.33 -2.27
N GLN A 27 3.69 -10.27 -2.11
CA GLN A 27 2.72 -10.28 -1.00
C GLN A 27 3.44 -10.23 0.36
N ASN A 28 4.48 -11.04 0.56
CA ASN A 28 5.27 -11.00 1.79
C ASN A 28 5.96 -9.64 2.00
N SER A 29 6.41 -9.01 0.92
CA SER A 29 7.05 -7.70 0.98
C SER A 29 6.04 -6.59 1.29
N LEU A 30 4.81 -6.69 0.77
CA LEU A 30 3.69 -5.82 1.12
C LEU A 30 3.31 -5.95 2.59
N ARG A 31 3.20 -7.19 3.10
CA ARG A 31 2.87 -7.44 4.52
C ARG A 31 3.90 -6.86 5.47
N LYS A 32 5.18 -6.84 5.08
CA LYS A 32 6.25 -6.18 5.85
C LYS A 32 5.97 -4.70 6.10
N ILE A 33 5.20 -4.01 5.27
CA ILE A 33 4.85 -2.59 5.45
C ILE A 33 4.10 -2.39 6.77
N TYR A 34 3.08 -3.21 7.05
CA TYR A 34 2.34 -3.11 8.30
C TYR A 34 2.99 -3.89 9.45
N GLN A 35 3.74 -4.97 9.16
CA GLN A 35 4.45 -5.73 10.21
C GLN A 35 5.62 -4.94 10.81
N LYS A 36 6.26 -4.07 10.02
CA LYS A 36 7.33 -3.16 10.48
C LYS A 36 6.83 -1.74 10.68
N PHE A 37 5.53 -1.57 10.92
CA PHE A 37 4.96 -0.26 11.16
C PHE A 37 5.48 0.30 12.48
N ASP A 38 6.03 1.51 12.42
CA ASP A 38 6.69 2.17 13.54
C ASP A 38 6.20 3.62 13.70
N THR A 39 6.71 4.29 14.73
CA THR A 39 6.35 5.69 15.02
C THR A 39 6.77 6.65 13.91
N ILE A 40 7.82 6.33 13.15
CA ILE A 40 8.25 7.12 11.98
C ILE A 40 7.20 7.03 10.87
N SER A 41 6.69 5.82 10.61
CA SER A 41 5.60 5.58 9.66
C SER A 41 4.32 6.31 10.06
N ALA A 42 3.96 6.28 11.35
CA ALA A 42 2.81 7.03 11.87
C ALA A 42 2.96 8.55 11.68
N ARG A 43 4.15 9.12 11.97
CA ARG A 43 4.43 10.55 11.72
C ARG A 43 4.34 10.90 10.24
N ARG A 44 4.79 10.01 9.34
CA ARG A 44 4.68 10.22 7.90
C ARG A 44 3.22 10.29 7.46
N ILE A 45 2.38 9.37 7.94
CA ILE A 45 0.93 9.39 7.67
C ILE A 45 0.31 10.69 8.18
N LYS A 46 0.62 11.12 9.42
CA LYS A 46 0.13 12.40 9.96
C LYS A 46 0.52 13.61 9.10
N LYS A 47 1.74 13.62 8.56
CA LYS A 47 2.19 14.69 7.65
C LYS A 47 1.40 14.67 6.34
N ILE A 48 1.10 13.51 5.79
CA ILE A 48 0.28 13.40 4.58
C ILE A 48 -1.17 13.81 4.89
N GLU A 49 -1.72 13.36 6.02
CA GLU A 49 -3.07 13.72 6.50
C GLU A 49 -3.24 15.24 6.64
N SER A 50 -2.22 15.95 7.12
CA SER A 50 -2.26 17.42 7.19
C SER A 50 -2.36 18.12 5.81
N GLN A 51 -1.97 17.43 4.73
CA GLN A 51 -2.05 17.95 3.36
C GLN A 51 -3.34 17.52 2.67
N THR A 52 -3.82 16.30 2.93
CA THR A 52 -5.04 15.75 2.33
C THR A 52 -6.31 16.12 3.10
N ASN A 53 -6.18 16.49 4.38
CA ASN A 53 -7.28 16.62 5.34
C ASN A 53 -8.19 15.38 5.37
N HIS A 54 -7.62 14.20 5.12
CA HIS A 54 -8.33 12.92 5.05
C HIS A 54 -7.39 11.78 5.47
N ASP A 55 -7.78 11.10 6.54
CA ASP A 55 -7.07 9.99 7.19
C ASP A 55 -6.87 8.76 6.29
N VAL A 56 -7.94 8.25 5.65
CA VAL A 56 -7.86 7.10 4.72
C VAL A 56 -6.95 7.43 3.54
N LYS A 57 -7.12 8.61 2.92
CA LYS A 57 -6.28 9.03 1.79
C LYS A 57 -4.81 9.13 2.17
N ALA A 58 -4.50 9.53 3.39
CA ALA A 58 -3.13 9.59 3.88
C ALA A 58 -2.48 8.20 3.98
N VAL A 59 -3.26 7.18 4.37
CA VAL A 59 -2.79 5.79 4.40
C VAL A 59 -2.55 5.25 3.00
N GLU A 60 -3.46 5.50 2.05
CA GLU A 60 -3.29 5.11 0.64
C GLU A 60 -1.98 5.68 0.06
N ILE A 61 -1.78 6.99 0.19
CA ILE A 61 -0.58 7.67 -0.31
C ILE A 61 0.69 7.12 0.37
N PHE A 62 0.65 6.86 1.69
CA PHE A 62 1.78 6.27 2.39
C PHE A 62 2.16 4.89 1.84
N ILE A 63 1.17 4.04 1.55
CA ILE A 63 1.40 2.72 0.95
C ILE A 63 1.97 2.87 -0.46
N SER A 64 1.43 3.79 -1.26
CA SER A 64 1.94 4.13 -2.59
C SER A 64 3.40 4.63 -2.56
N GLU A 65 3.78 5.43 -1.56
CA GLU A 65 5.18 5.85 -1.36
C GLU A 65 6.10 4.67 -1.04
N LYS A 66 5.65 3.73 -0.20
CA LYS A 66 6.43 2.52 0.15
C LYS A 66 6.59 1.61 -1.07
N LEU A 67 5.52 1.44 -1.86
CA LEU A 67 5.54 0.68 -3.11
C LEU A 67 6.50 1.26 -4.14
N LYS A 68 6.48 2.59 -4.33
CA LYS A 68 7.43 3.29 -5.21
C LYS A 68 8.87 3.08 -4.76
N LYS A 69 9.16 3.18 -3.45
CA LYS A 69 10.50 2.89 -2.89
C LYS A 69 10.97 1.45 -3.09
N MET A 70 10.04 0.51 -3.26
CA MET A 70 10.34 -0.89 -3.52
C MET A 70 10.45 -1.22 -5.02
N ASN A 71 10.45 -0.21 -5.90
CA ASN A 71 10.38 -0.35 -7.35
C ASN A 71 9.18 -1.21 -7.80
N LYS A 72 8.05 -1.10 -7.08
CA LYS A 72 6.78 -1.77 -7.37
C LYS A 72 5.72 -0.77 -7.85
N THR A 73 6.11 0.10 -8.77
CA THR A 73 5.24 1.14 -9.37
C THR A 73 4.00 0.56 -10.04
N ASN A 74 4.09 -0.65 -10.59
CA ASN A 74 2.98 -1.32 -11.28
C ASN A 74 1.88 -1.84 -10.31
N LEU A 75 2.05 -1.66 -9.01
CA LEU A 75 1.09 -2.08 -7.98
C LEU A 75 0.50 -0.89 -7.22
N VAL A 76 0.80 0.34 -7.66
CA VAL A 76 0.19 1.54 -7.10
C VAL A 76 -1.21 1.66 -7.71
N PRO A 77 -2.29 1.50 -6.91
CA PRO A 77 -3.61 1.85 -7.38
C PRO A 77 -3.69 3.38 -7.32
N TRP A 78 -3.71 4.01 -8.51
CA TRP A 78 -4.00 5.44 -8.75
C TRP A 78 -3.33 6.47 -7.81
#